data_AF-A1TUQ4-F1
#
_entry.id   AF-A1TUQ4-F1
#
_cell.length_a   1.000
_cell.length_b   1.000
_cell.length_c   1.000
_cell.angle_alpha   90.00
_cell.angle_beta   90.00
_cell.angle_gamma   90.00
#
_symmetry.space_group_name_H-M   'P 1'
#
loop_
_entity.id
_entity.type
_entity.pdbx_description
1 polymer ?
#
loop_
_entity_poly.entity_id
_entity_poly.type
_entity_poly.pdbx_seq_one_letter_code
_entity_poly.pdbx_strand_id
1 'polypeptide(L)'
;MKRYSLHLLLCVNAALALVLLWMWVSPDGTLRNVRWQSPEPRRSDVGGLMPVLPTVGTADTRAFVAMLDRPLFSVSRRPPPPPPPPSASEPPPDNLSSARLSGVYSGGGEGGVIIQVAGKQHRLRMNDNIDGWVLKSIQDRVVSFSRGGETRTLLLPRAAVTVYSGAPLPSPGSNVGQPPVAPPSAGAANSPRRAVFGGSRAR
;
A
#
# COMPACT_ATOMS: atom_id res chain seq x y z
N MET A 1 -48.76 14.11 -53.01
CA MET A 1 -47.98 14.04 -51.76
C MET A 1 -46.46 13.93 -51.97
N LYS A 2 -45.96 13.16 -52.95
CA LYS A 2 -44.51 12.98 -53.22
C LYS A 2 -43.70 14.25 -53.52
N ARG A 3 -44.31 15.29 -54.13
CA ARG A 3 -43.62 16.57 -54.44
C ARG A 3 -43.20 17.32 -53.18
N TYR A 4 -44.06 17.36 -52.16
CA TYR A 4 -43.76 18.00 -50.88
C TYR A 4 -42.73 17.22 -50.06
N SER A 5 -42.74 15.89 -50.14
CA SER A 5 -41.75 15.04 -49.46
C SER A 5 -40.32 15.29 -49.95
N LEU A 6 -40.14 15.50 -51.25
CA LEU A 6 -38.81 15.81 -51.81
C LEU A 6 -38.32 17.18 -51.34
N HIS A 7 -39.17 18.20 -51.38
CA HIS A 7 -38.82 19.54 -50.86
C HIS A 7 -38.53 19.53 -49.36
N LEU A 8 -39.32 18.79 -48.57
CA LEU A 8 -39.10 18.62 -47.13
C LEU A 8 -37.74 17.97 -46.86
N LEU A 9 -37.41 16.88 -47.57
CA LEU A 9 -36.14 16.18 -47.42
C LEU A 9 -34.94 17.06 -47.83
N LEU A 10 -35.13 17.92 -48.84
CA LEU A 10 -34.12 18.89 -49.28
C LEU A 10 -33.91 19.99 -48.22
N CYS A 11 -34.99 20.53 -47.64
CA CYS A 11 -34.92 21.48 -46.53
C CYS A 11 -34.24 20.89 -45.30
N VAL A 12 -34.56 19.64 -44.95
CA VAL A 12 -33.93 18.94 -43.82
C VAL A 12 -32.42 18.76 -44.06
N ASN A 13 -32.01 18.32 -45.26
CA ASN A 13 -30.60 18.21 -45.59
C ASN A 13 -29.87 19.56 -45.58
N ALA A 14 -30.50 20.63 -46.09
CA ALA A 14 -29.93 21.97 -46.05
C ALA A 14 -29.76 22.48 -44.61
N ALA A 15 -30.73 22.22 -43.73
CA ALA A 15 -30.63 22.55 -42.31
C ALA A 15 -29.51 21.76 -41.62
N LEU A 16 -29.41 20.46 -41.87
CA LEU A 16 -28.31 19.61 -41.37
C LEU A 16 -26.94 20.12 -41.83
N ALA A 17 -26.80 20.49 -43.10
CA ALA A 17 -25.56 21.04 -43.65
C ALA A 17 -25.18 22.37 -42.98
N LEU A 18 -26.14 23.25 -42.74
CA LEU A 18 -25.93 24.52 -42.02
C LEU A 18 -25.49 24.30 -40.57
N VAL A 19 -26.11 23.36 -39.86
CA VAL A 19 -25.74 23.01 -38.49
C VAL A 19 -24.32 22.45 -38.45
N LEU A 20 -23.97 21.58 -39.40
CA LEU A 20 -22.62 21.01 -39.48
C LEU A 20 -21.57 22.10 -39.77
N LEU A 21 -21.87 23.02 -40.69
CA LEU A 21 -21.01 24.16 -40.99
C LEU A 21 -20.81 25.06 -39.78
N TRP A 22 -21.88 25.35 -39.03
CA TRP A 22 -21.81 26.16 -37.81
C TRP A 22 -21.00 25.51 -36.69
N MET A 23 -21.05 24.17 -36.60
CA MET A 23 -20.28 23.41 -35.61
C MET A 23 -18.78 23.41 -35.92
N TRP A 24 -18.40 23.44 -37.20
CA TRP A 24 -17.00 23.38 -37.64
C TRP A 24 -16.36 24.74 -37.86
N VAL A 25 -17.14 25.76 -38.23
CA VAL A 25 -16.64 27.08 -38.60
C VAL A 25 -16.92 28.07 -37.46
N SER A 26 -15.88 28.74 -36.98
CA SER A 26 -16.00 29.88 -36.06
C SER A 26 -16.50 31.11 -36.84
N PRO A 27 -17.15 32.09 -36.18
CA PRO A 27 -17.54 33.36 -36.82
C PRO A 27 -16.39 34.08 -37.53
N ASP A 28 -15.15 33.84 -37.12
CA ASP A 28 -13.92 34.37 -37.72
C ASP A 28 -13.48 33.64 -39.01
N GLY A 29 -14.30 32.73 -39.54
CA GLY A 29 -14.00 31.95 -40.76
C GLY A 29 -12.94 30.85 -40.56
N THR A 30 -12.52 30.59 -39.32
CA THR A 30 -11.53 29.56 -38.99
C THR A 30 -12.19 28.24 -38.59
N LEU A 31 -11.55 27.12 -38.93
CA LEU A 31 -12.00 25.80 -38.52
C LEU A 31 -11.71 25.56 -37.03
N ARG A 32 -12.73 25.19 -36.27
CA ARG A 32 -12.62 24.84 -34.84
C ARG A 32 -11.74 23.59 -34.68
N ASN A 33 -10.91 23.57 -33.64
CA ASN A 33 -10.10 22.40 -33.24
C ASN A 33 -9.06 21.89 -34.26
N VAL A 34 -8.70 22.68 -35.29
CA VAL A 34 -7.69 22.25 -36.30
C VAL A 34 -6.26 22.61 -35.89
N ARG A 35 -6.08 23.54 -34.94
CA ARG A 35 -4.76 23.99 -34.52
C ARG A 35 -4.30 23.21 -33.29
N TRP A 36 -3.18 22.52 -33.39
CA TRP A 36 -2.47 21.97 -32.25
C TRP A 36 -2.10 23.10 -31.29
N GLN A 37 -2.60 23.04 -30.06
CA GLN A 37 -2.16 23.92 -28.98
C GLN A 37 -1.04 23.21 -28.23
N SER A 38 0.17 23.75 -28.28
CA SER A 38 1.27 23.19 -27.51
C SER A 38 0.95 23.30 -26.03
N PRO A 39 1.01 22.19 -25.25
CA PRO A 39 0.88 22.27 -23.81
C PRO A 39 2.02 23.10 -23.22
N GLU A 40 1.77 23.75 -22.09
CA GLU A 40 2.81 24.50 -21.38
C GLU A 40 3.96 23.57 -20.96
N PRO A 41 5.23 23.97 -21.16
CA PRO A 41 6.37 23.20 -20.70
C PRO A 41 6.38 23.05 -19.18
N ARG A 42 6.09 21.84 -18.68
CA ARG A 42 6.21 21.53 -17.25
C ARG A 42 7.68 21.24 -16.92
N ARG A 43 8.29 22.10 -16.11
CA ARG A 43 9.62 21.83 -15.54
C ARG A 43 9.47 20.78 -14.44
N SER A 44 10.33 19.76 -14.44
CA SER A 44 10.40 18.79 -13.35
C SER A 44 10.93 19.46 -12.09
N ASP A 45 10.19 19.36 -10.98
CA ASP A 45 10.68 19.80 -9.67
C ASP A 45 11.68 18.78 -9.13
N VAL A 46 12.96 18.98 -9.46
CA VAL A 46 14.06 18.13 -8.99
C VAL A 46 14.33 18.37 -7.50
N GLY A 47 14.00 19.55 -6.97
CA GLY A 47 14.24 19.91 -5.57
C GLY A 47 13.31 19.13 -4.63
N GLY A 48 12.04 19.00 -4.99
CA GLY A 48 11.06 18.20 -4.23
C GLY A 48 11.30 16.69 -4.29
N LEU A 49 12.08 16.21 -5.27
CA LEU A 49 12.46 14.80 -5.39
C LEU A 49 13.71 14.42 -4.60
N MET A 50 14.45 15.41 -4.08
CA MET A 50 15.65 15.14 -3.31
C MET A 50 15.30 14.81 -1.86
N PRO A 51 15.66 13.60 -1.37
CA PRO A 51 15.53 13.30 0.04
C PRO A 51 16.45 14.23 0.83
N VAL A 52 15.98 14.69 1.99
CA VAL A 52 16.80 15.44 2.93
C VAL A 52 17.96 14.55 3.36
N LEU A 53 19.15 14.85 2.85
CA LEU A 53 20.36 14.14 3.25
C LEU A 53 20.68 14.52 4.70
N PRO A 54 20.99 13.53 5.56
CA PRO A 54 21.51 13.84 6.88
C PRO A 54 22.79 14.66 6.73
N THR A 55 22.93 15.70 7.57
CA THR A 55 24.19 16.43 7.69
C THR A 55 25.30 15.41 7.94
N VAL A 56 26.31 15.39 7.07
CA VAL A 56 27.49 14.54 7.24
C VAL A 56 28.11 14.93 8.58
N GLY A 57 27.85 14.12 9.60
CA GLY A 57 28.45 14.30 10.91
C GLY A 57 29.96 14.24 10.80
N THR A 58 30.66 14.91 11.71
CA THR A 58 32.12 14.83 11.83
C THR A 58 32.53 13.36 11.85
N ALA A 59 33.26 12.92 10.83
CA ALA A 59 33.70 11.53 10.71
C ALA A 59 34.42 11.12 11.99
N ASP A 60 33.97 10.03 12.61
CA ASP A 60 34.58 9.51 13.84
C ASP A 60 36.02 9.09 13.54
N THR A 61 36.97 9.89 14.02
CA THR A 61 38.41 9.67 13.79
C THR A 61 38.87 8.32 14.34
N ARG A 62 38.22 7.80 15.38
CA ARG A 62 38.53 6.46 15.91
C ARG A 62 38.11 5.36 14.96
N ALA A 63 36.94 5.49 14.34
CA ALA A 63 36.48 4.57 13.31
C ALA A 63 37.40 4.60 12.08
N PHE A 64 37.92 5.78 11.73
CA PHE A 64 38.90 5.93 10.66
C PHE A 64 40.23 5.22 10.95
N VAL A 65 40.79 5.39 12.15
CA VAL A 65 42.03 4.69 12.56
C VAL A 65 41.81 3.17 12.58
N ALA A 66 40.68 2.69 13.08
CA ALA A 66 40.35 1.26 13.07
C ALA A 66 40.23 0.68 11.64
N MET A 67 39.79 1.47 10.67
CA MET A 67 39.76 1.07 9.25
C MET A 67 41.16 0.97 8.64
N LEU A 68 42.11 1.80 9.06
CA LEU A 68 43.51 1.70 8.62
C LEU A 68 44.18 0.43 9.16
N ASP A 69 43.96 0.11 10.45
CA ASP A 69 44.53 -1.09 11.07
C ASP A 69 43.93 -2.39 10.52
N ARG A 70 42.66 -2.34 10.09
CA ARG A 70 41.94 -3.49 9.53
C ARG A 70 41.18 -3.04 8.28
N PRO A 71 41.80 -2.99 7.09
CA PRO A 71 41.15 -2.46 5.89
C PRO A 71 40.02 -3.38 5.42
N LEU A 72 38.91 -2.79 4.92
CA LEU A 72 37.68 -3.53 4.53
C LEU A 72 37.95 -4.71 3.59
N PHE A 73 38.98 -4.55 2.76
CA PHE A 73 39.35 -5.47 1.70
C PHE A 73 40.71 -6.13 1.94
N SER A 74 41.04 -6.49 3.19
CA SER A 74 42.23 -7.32 3.43
C SER A 74 41.98 -8.75 2.93
N VAL A 75 42.94 -9.31 2.18
CA VAL A 75 42.86 -10.69 1.64
C VAL A 75 42.72 -11.73 2.76
N SER A 76 43.19 -11.40 3.97
CA SER A 76 43.14 -12.23 5.16
C SER A 76 41.88 -12.07 6.01
N ARG A 77 40.86 -11.29 5.57
CA ARG A 77 39.60 -11.16 6.32
C ARG A 77 38.85 -12.47 6.41
N ARG A 78 38.79 -13.01 7.62
CA ARG A 78 37.81 -14.03 8.00
C ARG A 78 36.70 -13.34 8.81
N PRO A 79 35.42 -13.70 8.61
CA PRO A 79 34.36 -13.27 9.50
C PRO A 79 34.77 -13.53 10.96
N PRO A 80 34.46 -12.63 11.91
CA PRO A 80 34.68 -12.92 13.31
C PRO A 80 34.00 -14.25 13.67
N PRO A 81 34.63 -15.09 14.52
CA PRO A 81 34.01 -16.33 14.94
C PRO A 81 32.62 -16.02 15.49
N PRO A 82 31.58 -16.77 15.09
CA PRO A 82 30.23 -16.52 15.57
C PRO A 82 30.25 -16.57 17.10
N PRO A 83 29.54 -15.65 17.78
CA PRO A 83 29.36 -15.74 19.21
C PRO A 83 28.80 -17.13 19.57
N PRO A 84 29.16 -17.70 20.74
CA PRO A 84 28.62 -18.98 21.16
C PRO A 84 27.09 -18.91 21.10
N PRO A 85 26.42 -19.94 20.55
CA PRO A 85 24.99 -19.92 20.40
C PRO A 85 24.36 -19.67 21.78
N PRO A 86 23.42 -18.73 21.91
CA PRO A 86 22.67 -18.58 23.15
C PRO A 86 22.05 -19.94 23.48
N SER A 87 22.19 -20.35 24.74
CA SER A 87 21.51 -21.54 25.27
C SER A 87 20.07 -21.50 24.80
N ALA A 88 19.65 -22.55 24.10
CA ALA A 88 18.34 -22.67 23.48
C ALA A 88 17.27 -22.23 24.48
N SER A 89 16.78 -21.00 24.31
CA SER A 89 15.58 -20.55 24.99
C SER A 89 14.46 -21.47 24.52
N GLU A 90 13.62 -21.85 25.48
CA GLU A 90 12.46 -22.71 25.32
C GLU A 90 11.79 -22.54 23.94
N PRO A 91 11.42 -23.66 23.28
CA PRO A 91 10.74 -23.59 22.00
C PRO A 91 9.53 -22.67 22.16
N PRO A 92 9.41 -21.64 21.30
CA PRO A 92 8.24 -20.78 21.30
C PRO A 92 6.97 -21.64 21.27
N PRO A 93 5.94 -21.26 22.04
CA PRO A 93 4.70 -22.01 22.09
C PRO A 93 4.21 -22.26 20.66
N ASP A 94 3.87 -23.52 20.36
CA ASP A 94 3.43 -23.93 19.03
C ASP A 94 2.04 -23.35 18.72
N ASN A 95 2.01 -22.09 18.30
CA ASN A 95 0.78 -21.39 17.99
C ASN A 95 0.15 -21.89 16.67
N LEU A 96 0.87 -22.68 15.84
CA LEU A 96 0.29 -23.33 14.67
C LEU A 96 -0.76 -24.39 15.01
N SER A 97 -0.79 -24.89 16.24
CA SER A 97 -1.85 -25.79 16.69
C SER A 97 -3.24 -25.13 16.72
N SER A 98 -3.29 -23.81 16.85
CA SER A 98 -4.52 -23.00 16.75
C SER A 98 -4.73 -22.37 15.37
N ALA A 99 -3.81 -22.58 14.43
CA ALA A 99 -3.81 -21.84 13.18
C ALA A 99 -4.88 -22.35 12.22
N ARG A 100 -5.69 -21.44 11.69
CA ARG A 100 -6.66 -21.73 10.63
C ARG A 100 -6.21 -21.09 9.34
N LEU A 101 -6.08 -21.91 8.30
CA LEU A 101 -5.81 -21.46 6.95
C LEU A 101 -7.07 -20.77 6.39
N SER A 102 -6.99 -19.47 6.11
CA SER A 102 -8.12 -18.66 5.63
C SER A 102 -8.13 -18.50 4.11
N GLY A 103 -6.98 -18.50 3.46
CA GLY A 103 -6.91 -18.36 2.01
C GLY A 103 -5.50 -18.54 1.45
N VAL A 104 -5.43 -18.84 0.15
CA VAL A 104 -4.20 -18.91 -0.63
C VAL A 104 -4.34 -17.92 -1.79
N TYR A 105 -3.29 -17.17 -2.10
CA TYR A 105 -3.26 -16.25 -3.23
C TYR A 105 -2.00 -16.50 -4.07
N SER A 106 -2.15 -16.40 -5.38
CA SER A 106 -1.08 -16.52 -6.35
C SER A 106 -1.28 -15.47 -7.43
N GLY A 107 -0.30 -14.59 -7.64
CA GLY A 107 -0.37 -13.55 -8.67
C GLY A 107 1.00 -13.01 -9.05
N GLY A 108 1.26 -12.89 -10.37
CA GLY A 108 2.41 -12.16 -10.91
C GLY A 108 3.80 -12.69 -10.49
N GLY A 109 3.92 -13.99 -10.18
CA GLY A 109 5.18 -14.60 -9.72
C GLY A 109 5.37 -14.63 -8.20
N GLU A 110 4.47 -14.02 -7.42
CA GLU A 110 4.45 -14.10 -5.96
C GLU A 110 3.25 -14.91 -5.47
N GLY A 111 3.52 -16.00 -4.74
CA GLY A 111 2.53 -16.85 -4.09
C GLY A 111 2.60 -16.70 -2.57
N GLY A 112 1.45 -16.72 -1.90
CA GLY A 112 1.39 -16.63 -0.45
C GLY A 112 0.06 -17.09 0.14
N VAL A 113 0.01 -17.04 1.45
CA VAL A 113 -1.03 -17.66 2.26
C VAL A 113 -1.51 -16.68 3.32
N ILE A 114 -2.81 -16.71 3.61
CA ILE A 114 -3.44 -15.97 4.68
C ILE A 114 -3.84 -16.97 5.76
N ILE A 115 -3.20 -16.87 6.93
CA ILE A 115 -3.51 -17.70 8.09
C ILE A 115 -4.04 -16.84 9.23
N GLN A 116 -4.90 -17.41 10.06
CA GLN A 116 -5.30 -16.82 11.33
C GLN A 116 -4.63 -17.59 12.46
N VAL A 117 -3.84 -16.90 13.26
CA VAL A 117 -3.14 -17.44 14.44
C VAL A 117 -3.58 -16.61 15.64
N ALA A 118 -4.05 -17.25 16.72
CA ALA A 118 -4.55 -16.55 17.91
C ALA A 118 -5.59 -15.44 17.61
N GLY A 119 -6.44 -15.64 16.60
CA GLY A 119 -7.47 -14.68 16.18
C GLY A 119 -6.98 -13.48 15.35
N LYS A 120 -5.68 -13.38 15.05
CA LYS A 120 -5.10 -12.35 14.18
C LYS A 120 -4.79 -12.91 12.81
N GLN A 121 -5.11 -12.14 11.78
CA GLN A 121 -4.83 -12.52 10.39
C GLN A 121 -3.41 -12.12 10.00
N HIS A 122 -2.62 -13.08 9.55
CA HIS A 122 -1.25 -12.92 9.08
C HIS A 122 -1.14 -13.34 7.63
N ARG A 123 -0.44 -12.53 6.84
CA ARG A 123 -0.17 -12.78 5.42
C ARG A 123 1.29 -13.22 5.29
N LEU A 124 1.51 -14.43 4.79
CA LEU A 124 2.83 -15.02 4.60
C LEU A 124 3.11 -15.25 3.12
N ARG A 125 4.33 -14.91 2.70
CA ARG A 125 4.89 -15.27 1.40
C ARG A 125 5.67 -16.58 1.49
N MET A 126 6.02 -17.14 0.34
CA MET A 126 6.92 -18.29 0.28
C MET A 126 8.24 -18.00 1.02
N ASN A 127 8.69 -18.92 1.87
CA ASN A 127 9.85 -18.78 2.78
C ASN A 127 9.70 -17.77 3.93
N ASP A 128 8.53 -17.15 4.13
CA ASP A 128 8.31 -16.33 5.33
C ASP A 128 8.21 -17.20 6.59
N ASN A 129 8.61 -16.60 7.71
CA ASN A 129 8.55 -17.20 9.03
C ASN A 129 7.39 -16.62 9.85
N ILE A 130 6.63 -17.47 10.52
CA ILE A 130 5.70 -17.08 11.59
C ILE A 130 5.87 -18.00 12.78
N ASP A 131 6.13 -17.43 13.96
CA ASP A 131 6.30 -18.17 15.22
C ASP A 131 7.28 -19.36 15.11
N GLY A 132 8.36 -19.20 14.32
CA GLY A 132 9.36 -20.24 14.09
C GLY A 132 9.05 -21.22 12.97
N TRP A 133 7.86 -21.16 12.36
CA TRP A 133 7.45 -21.99 11.23
C TRP A 133 7.67 -21.28 9.90
N VAL A 134 8.39 -21.94 8.98
CA VAL A 134 8.68 -21.42 7.64
C VAL A 134 7.75 -22.03 6.62
N LEU A 135 7.13 -21.21 5.78
CA LEU A 135 6.30 -21.68 4.67
C LEU A 135 7.18 -22.30 3.56
N LYS A 136 7.10 -23.63 3.37
CA LYS A 136 7.94 -24.38 2.41
C LYS A 136 7.27 -24.62 1.07
N SER A 137 5.97 -24.94 1.06
CA SER A 137 5.25 -25.25 -0.17
C SER A 137 3.79 -24.86 -0.07
N ILE A 138 3.25 -24.43 -1.20
CA ILE A 138 1.84 -24.13 -1.42
C ILE A 138 1.41 -25.00 -2.60
N GLN A 139 0.58 -26.03 -2.34
CA GLN A 139 0.04 -26.95 -3.34
C GLN A 139 -1.48 -26.81 -3.35
N ASP A 140 -1.99 -25.90 -4.19
CA ASP A 140 -3.41 -25.52 -4.33
C ASP A 140 -4.10 -25.14 -3.01
N ARG A 141 -4.51 -26.15 -2.24
CA ARG A 141 -5.25 -26.03 -0.97
C ARG A 141 -4.49 -26.59 0.23
N VAL A 142 -3.31 -27.16 0.00
CA VAL A 142 -2.45 -27.75 1.03
C VAL A 142 -1.22 -26.88 1.17
N VAL A 143 -0.96 -26.46 2.40
CA VAL A 143 0.16 -25.59 2.74
C VAL A 143 1.06 -26.33 3.72
N SER A 144 2.35 -26.45 3.42
CA SER A 144 3.32 -27.11 4.30
C SER A 144 4.25 -26.11 4.98
N PHE A 145 4.31 -26.20 6.30
CA PHE A 145 5.18 -25.42 7.16
C PHE A 145 6.28 -26.31 7.73
N SER A 146 7.50 -25.79 7.87
CA SER A 146 8.62 -26.49 8.50
C SER A 146 9.20 -25.72 9.67
N ARG A 147 9.43 -26.37 10.81
CA ARG A 147 10.14 -25.83 11.99
C ARG A 147 11.13 -26.86 12.51
N GLY A 148 12.43 -26.58 12.42
CA GLY A 148 13.47 -27.43 13.04
C GLY A 148 13.46 -28.91 12.64
N GLY A 149 12.95 -29.26 11.45
CA GLY A 149 12.81 -30.64 10.97
C GLY A 149 11.39 -31.22 11.08
N GLU A 150 10.50 -30.58 11.83
CA GLU A 150 9.07 -30.92 11.88
C GLU A 150 8.35 -30.30 10.68
N THR A 151 7.53 -31.09 9.96
CA THR A 151 6.72 -30.63 8.83
C THR A 151 5.25 -30.75 9.17
N ARG A 152 4.50 -29.63 9.10
CA ARG A 152 3.07 -29.58 9.37
C ARG A 152 2.30 -29.15 8.14
N THR A 153 1.28 -29.92 7.78
CA THR A 153 0.39 -29.62 6.66
C THR A 153 -0.92 -29.03 7.17
N LEU A 154 -1.30 -27.88 6.63
CA LEU A 154 -2.61 -27.27 6.86
C LEU A 154 -3.40 -27.32 5.56
N LEU A 155 -4.63 -27.80 5.65
CA LEU A 155 -5.57 -27.83 4.53
C LEU A 155 -6.53 -26.64 4.64
N LEU A 156 -6.77 -25.96 3.51
CA LEU A 156 -7.72 -24.87 3.43
C LEU A 156 -9.14 -25.46 3.49
N PRO A 157 -9.91 -25.26 4.59
CA PRO A 157 -11.26 -25.76 4.67
C PRO A 157 -12.10 -25.13 3.56
N ARG A 158 -12.84 -25.97 2.82
CA ARG A 158 -13.78 -25.51 1.81
C ARG A 158 -14.88 -24.73 2.53
N ALA A 159 -15.09 -23.47 2.16
CA ALA A 159 -16.24 -22.71 2.63
C ALA A 159 -17.52 -23.48 2.28
N ALA A 160 -18.37 -23.71 3.28
CA ALA A 160 -19.73 -24.19 3.04
C ALA A 160 -20.46 -23.07 2.31
N VAL A 161 -20.76 -23.27 1.03
CA VAL A 161 -21.66 -22.40 0.29
C VAL A 161 -23.05 -22.66 0.86
N THR A 162 -23.44 -21.89 1.87
CA THR A 162 -24.86 -21.79 2.23
C THR A 162 -25.56 -21.19 1.04
N VAL A 163 -26.30 -22.02 0.30
CA VAL A 163 -27.23 -21.56 -0.72
C VAL A 163 -28.10 -20.50 -0.07
N TYR A 164 -28.07 -19.29 -0.61
CA TYR A 164 -28.93 -18.20 -0.17
C TYR A 164 -30.38 -18.63 -0.37
N SER A 165 -31.02 -19.11 0.68
CA SER A 165 -32.45 -19.40 0.74
C SER A 165 -33.18 -18.08 0.94
N GLY A 166 -33.21 -17.23 -0.09
CA GLY A 166 -34.17 -16.14 -0.29
C GLY A 166 -34.46 -15.16 0.84
N ALA A 167 -33.70 -15.12 1.93
CA ALA A 167 -34.01 -14.29 3.09
C ALA A 167 -33.51 -12.86 2.84
N PRO A 168 -34.39 -11.85 2.82
CA PRO A 168 -34.04 -10.50 2.42
C PRO A 168 -32.90 -9.96 3.28
N LEU A 169 -31.86 -9.45 2.61
CA LEU A 169 -30.76 -8.72 3.21
C LEU A 169 -31.31 -7.52 4.01
N PRO A 170 -30.85 -7.27 5.25
CA PRO A 170 -31.20 -6.04 5.95
C PRO A 170 -30.70 -4.85 5.13
N SER A 171 -31.61 -3.99 4.71
CA SER A 171 -31.27 -2.73 4.05
C SER A 171 -30.34 -1.91 4.96
N PRO A 172 -29.32 -1.21 4.42
CA PRO A 172 -28.55 -0.27 5.22
C PRO A 172 -29.53 0.77 5.77
N GLY A 173 -29.74 0.72 7.08
CA GLY A 173 -30.61 1.63 7.80
C GLY A 173 -30.22 3.06 7.47
N SER A 174 -31.17 3.80 6.92
CA SER A 174 -31.11 5.25 6.82
C SER A 174 -30.97 5.78 8.24
N ASN A 175 -29.76 6.20 8.61
CA ASN A 175 -29.51 6.93 9.86
C ASN A 175 -30.18 8.30 9.73
N VAL A 176 -31.49 8.33 9.95
CA VAL A 176 -32.27 9.54 10.15
C VAL A 176 -32.35 9.75 11.66
N GLY A 177 -31.61 10.76 12.14
CA GLY A 177 -31.83 11.34 13.46
C GLY A 177 -30.62 11.33 14.38
N GLN A 178 -29.63 12.18 14.12
CA GLN A 178 -28.88 12.79 15.22
C GLN A 178 -28.78 14.31 14.98
N PRO A 179 -29.27 15.15 15.91
CA PRO A 179 -29.26 16.60 15.76
C PRO A 179 -27.82 17.15 15.75
N PRO A 180 -27.59 18.30 15.09
CA PRO A 180 -26.25 18.88 14.98
C PRO A 180 -25.76 19.37 16.34
N VAL A 181 -24.68 18.79 16.85
CA VAL A 181 -23.91 19.39 17.95
C VAL A 181 -23.03 20.48 17.36
N ALA A 182 -23.27 21.71 17.79
CA ALA A 182 -22.52 22.91 17.42
C ALA A 182 -21.04 22.83 17.88
N PRO A 183 -20.10 23.50 17.18
CA PRO A 183 -18.70 23.54 17.60
C PRO A 183 -18.52 24.41 18.85
N PRO A 184 -17.76 23.98 19.88
CA PRO A 184 -17.30 24.89 20.91
C PRO A 184 -16.25 25.85 20.33
N SER A 185 -16.62 27.12 20.39
CA SER A 185 -15.80 28.31 20.19
C SER A 185 -14.38 28.21 20.76
N ALA A 186 -13.43 28.69 19.97
CA ALA A 186 -12.08 29.01 20.42
C ALA A 186 -12.14 30.16 21.43
N GLY A 187 -11.57 29.96 22.62
CA GLY A 187 -11.54 30.99 23.66
C GLY A 187 -10.73 30.60 24.89
N ALA A 188 -9.44 30.93 24.82
CA ALA A 188 -8.57 31.34 25.92
C ALA A 188 -7.99 30.33 26.93
N ALA A 189 -6.69 30.53 27.13
CA ALA A 189 -5.88 30.27 28.32
C ALA A 189 -5.37 28.84 28.60
N ASN A 190 -4.21 28.51 28.03
CA ASN A 190 -3.18 27.83 28.80
C ASN A 190 -1.79 28.39 28.47
N SER A 191 -1.14 28.92 29.51
CA SER A 191 0.17 29.58 29.50
C SER A 191 1.30 28.59 29.19
N PRO A 192 2.40 29.02 28.54
CA PRO A 192 3.53 28.13 28.28
C PRO A 192 4.35 27.88 29.55
N ARG A 193 4.46 26.62 29.99
CA ARG A 193 5.45 26.21 30.99
C ARG A 193 6.83 26.15 30.33
N ARG A 194 7.65 27.16 30.63
CA ARG A 194 9.07 27.26 30.30
C ARG A 194 9.85 26.15 31.04
N ALA A 195 10.51 25.26 30.30
CA ALA A 195 11.47 24.32 30.86
C ALA A 195 12.77 25.07 31.22
N VAL A 196 13.18 25.01 32.49
CA VAL A 196 14.48 25.50 32.96
C VAL A 196 15.38 24.28 33.18
N PHE A 197 16.41 24.17 32.35
CA PHE A 197 17.54 23.28 32.57
C PHE A 197 18.62 24.09 33.30
N GLY A 198 19.08 23.61 34.45
CA GLY A 198 20.16 24.26 35.19
C GLY A 198 20.44 23.60 36.53
N GLY A 199 21.45 22.73 36.56
CA GLY A 199 22.02 22.26 37.81
C GLY A 199 23.02 23.26 38.37
N SER A 200 23.02 23.48 39.68
CA SER A 200 24.23 23.89 40.40
C SER A 200 24.30 23.18 41.76
N ARG A 201 25.52 22.77 42.08
CA ARG A 201 25.92 22.00 43.25
C ARG A 201 25.78 22.81 44.54
N ALA A 202 25.42 22.12 45.61
CA ALA A 202 25.59 22.60 46.97
C ALA A 202 27.04 22.34 47.44
N ARG A 203 27.68 23.38 47.98
CA ARG A 203 28.63 23.28 49.09
C ARG A 203 28.58 24.58 49.88
#